data_AF-A0A2S9CMG5-F1
#
_entry.id   AF-A0A2S9CMG5-F1
#
_cell.length_a   1.000
_cell.length_b   1.000
_cell.length_c   1.000
_cell.angle_alpha   90.00
_cell.angle_beta   90.00
_cell.angle_gamma   90.00
#
_symmetry.space_group_name_H-M   'P 1'
#
loop_
_entity.id
_entity.type
_entity.pdbx_description
1 polymer ?
#
loop_
_entity_poly.entity_id
_entity_poly.type
_entity_poly.pdbx_seq_one_letter_code
_entity_poly.pdbx_strand_id
1 'polypeptide(L)'
;MKEKLNRIILPYLITSITYFILFSIIYWFQNTYLEIDDSYFGYWIPIMTSLILVWFVVRKKLKLLIISEKQYSFSLFIFFFLLTAPIITFTFYLNRKNGEITYLNNPDEIFMKPKTLYYSIQNAEVDKLNYRFSVSKSSVDRGNEIGVGCYYVSPIINKRKTFNESNKLWMGLLIGQKFSNRVFDNKNKQEKLIFNFIDSSEVQFKKHYFETKFLKKMSIGEVDDYRETLENAGINTNDLIILREETGTYETRTGTSLIWTIILLIVSNITWFLFTGFEKFKK
;
A
#
# COMPACT_ATOMS: atom_id res chain seq x y z
N MET A 1 0.13 40.98 -12.00
CA MET A 1 0.65 39.61 -12.21
C MET A 1 2.03 39.38 -11.56
N LYS A 2 3.03 40.25 -11.79
CA LYS A 2 4.38 40.09 -11.21
C LYS A 2 4.41 39.98 -9.68
N GLU A 3 3.62 40.79 -8.97
CA GLU A 3 3.54 40.72 -7.50
C GLU A 3 2.91 39.42 -6.99
N LYS A 4 1.84 38.93 -7.62
CA LYS A 4 1.24 37.63 -7.30
C LYS A 4 2.22 36.48 -7.53
N LEU A 5 2.93 36.52 -8.66
CA LEU A 5 3.93 35.52 -9.01
C LEU A 5 4.98 35.42 -7.89
N ASN A 6 5.56 36.55 -7.47
CA ASN A 6 6.63 36.55 -6.49
C ASN A 6 6.16 36.33 -5.04
N ARG A 7 4.95 36.74 -4.68
CA ARG A 7 4.48 36.69 -3.28
C ARG A 7 3.65 35.45 -2.95
N ILE A 8 3.01 34.82 -3.94
CA ILE A 8 2.07 33.71 -3.77
C ILE A 8 2.51 32.47 -4.56
N ILE A 9 2.70 32.59 -5.88
CA ILE A 9 2.92 31.44 -6.77
C ILE A 9 4.31 30.82 -6.54
N LEU A 10 5.36 31.61 -6.71
CA LEU A 10 6.75 31.16 -6.59
C LEU A 10 7.08 30.64 -5.18
N PRO A 11 6.66 31.28 -4.08
CA PRO A 11 6.90 30.74 -2.74
C PRO A 11 6.25 29.38 -2.50
N TYR A 12 5.05 29.13 -3.05
CA TYR A 12 4.42 27.81 -2.94
C TYR A 12 5.17 26.76 -3.75
N LEU A 13 5.57 27.09 -4.99
CA LEU A 13 6.37 26.18 -5.83
C LEU A 13 7.68 25.79 -5.13
N ILE A 14 8.37 26.77 -4.54
CA ILE A 14 9.56 26.51 -3.73
C ILE A 14 9.21 25.64 -2.52
N THR A 15 8.13 25.96 -1.81
CA THR A 15 7.70 25.18 -0.63
C THR A 15 7.39 23.72 -1.00
N SER A 16 6.67 23.47 -2.10
CA SER A 16 6.28 22.12 -2.50
C SER A 16 7.48 21.29 -2.92
N ILE A 17 8.42 21.87 -3.68
CA ILE A 17 9.65 21.20 -4.11
C ILE A 17 10.59 20.96 -2.92
N THR A 18 10.81 21.98 -2.08
CA THR A 18 11.66 21.85 -0.89
C THR A 18 11.10 20.82 0.08
N TYR A 19 9.78 20.83 0.32
CA TYR A 19 9.13 19.83 1.15
C TYR A 19 9.31 18.43 0.58
N PHE A 20 9.09 18.25 -0.72
CA PHE A 20 9.31 16.97 -1.41
C PHE A 20 10.75 16.46 -1.22
N ILE A 21 11.76 17.31 -1.47
CA ILE A 21 13.16 16.93 -1.35
C ILE A 21 13.52 16.61 0.10
N LEU A 22 13.18 17.47 1.06
CA LEU A 22 13.50 17.27 2.47
C LEU A 22 12.83 16.01 3.03
N PHE A 23 11.55 15.80 2.70
CA PHE A 23 10.85 14.60 3.13
C PHE A 23 11.48 13.34 2.54
N SER A 24 11.87 13.38 1.27
CA SER A 24 12.55 12.27 0.59
C SER A 24 13.85 11.87 1.30
N ILE A 25 14.65 12.86 1.70
CA ILE A 25 15.90 12.64 2.44
C ILE A 25 15.62 12.06 3.83
N ILE A 26 14.63 12.60 4.54
CA ILE A 26 14.24 12.12 5.87
C ILE A 26 13.75 10.67 5.80
N TYR A 27 12.90 10.34 4.82
CA TYR A 27 12.38 8.98 4.64
C TYR A 27 13.51 8.00 4.29
N TRP A 28 14.41 8.38 3.38
CA TRP A 28 15.58 7.56 3.06
C TRP A 28 16.47 7.32 4.29
N PHE A 29 16.73 8.37 5.09
CA PHE A 29 17.51 8.26 6.31
C PHE A 29 16.85 7.34 7.34
N GLN A 30 15.54 7.49 7.57
CA GLN A 30 14.79 6.62 8.48
C GLN A 30 14.85 5.16 8.03
N ASN A 31 14.60 4.88 6.74
CA ASN A 31 14.62 3.52 6.21
C ASN A 31 16.00 2.87 6.28
N THR A 32 17.07 3.67 6.24
CA THR A 32 18.45 3.16 6.26
C THR A 32 18.96 2.89 7.69
N TYR A 33 18.52 3.69 8.68
CA TYR A 33 19.16 3.68 10.01
C TYR A 33 18.21 3.44 11.19
N LEU A 34 16.91 3.73 11.07
CA LEU A 34 15.99 3.76 12.22
C LEU A 34 14.96 2.62 12.22
N GLU A 35 14.76 1.92 11.09
CA GLU A 35 13.85 0.78 10.93
C GLU A 35 12.43 0.99 11.51
N ILE A 36 11.95 2.23 11.54
CA ILE A 36 10.63 2.58 12.08
C ILE A 36 9.53 2.01 11.17
N ASP A 37 8.42 1.59 11.77
CA ASP A 37 7.25 1.06 11.04
C ASP A 37 6.78 2.00 9.92
N ASP A 38 6.70 1.43 8.72
CA ASP A 38 6.31 2.10 7.47
C ASP A 38 4.96 2.81 7.54
N SER A 39 4.06 2.39 8.43
CA SER A 39 2.74 3.00 8.60
C SER A 39 2.86 4.45 9.07
N TYR A 40 3.82 4.75 9.94
CA TYR A 40 4.03 6.11 10.45
C TYR A 40 4.68 7.01 9.41
N PHE A 41 5.83 6.61 8.87
CA PHE A 41 6.60 7.42 7.92
C PHE A 41 5.99 7.43 6.51
N GLY A 42 5.30 6.38 6.13
CA GLY A 42 4.66 6.25 4.82
C GLY A 42 3.36 7.05 4.69
N TYR A 43 2.61 7.26 5.78
CA TYR A 43 1.28 7.88 5.73
C TYR A 43 1.07 8.98 6.77
N TRP A 44 1.27 8.69 8.06
CA TRP A 44 0.90 9.61 9.13
C TRP A 44 1.75 10.87 9.17
N ILE A 45 3.08 10.73 9.05
CA ILE A 45 3.99 11.88 9.06
C ILE A 45 3.73 12.79 7.86
N PRO A 46 3.67 12.31 6.59
CA PRO A 46 3.30 13.14 5.45
C PRO A 46 2.00 13.95 5.66
N ILE A 47 0.98 13.33 6.25
CA ILE A 47 -0.29 13.99 6.56
C ILE A 47 -0.07 15.13 7.56
N MET A 48 0.60 14.85 8.68
CA MET A 48 0.82 15.83 9.74
C MET A 48 1.70 16.99 9.28
N THR A 49 2.79 16.70 8.57
CA THR A 49 3.70 17.74 8.07
C THR A 49 3.05 18.58 6.97
N SER A 50 2.24 18.00 6.10
CA SER A 50 1.44 18.75 5.13
C SER A 50 0.39 19.66 5.80
N LEU A 51 -0.29 19.20 6.85
CA LEU A 51 -1.22 20.04 7.61
C LEU A 51 -0.52 21.26 8.23
N ILE A 52 0.66 21.05 8.82
CA ILE A 52 1.50 22.12 9.38
C ILE A 52 1.88 23.11 8.27
N LEU A 53 2.36 22.65 7.12
CA LEU A 53 2.73 23.51 6.00
C LEU A 53 1.54 24.31 5.46
N VAL A 54 0.37 23.68 5.34
CA VAL A 54 -0.85 24.39 4.92
C VAL A 54 -1.21 25.47 5.93
N TRP A 55 -1.17 25.17 7.23
CA TRP A 55 -1.56 26.10 8.27
C TRP A 55 -0.61 27.30 8.42
N PHE A 56 0.70 27.09 8.32
CA PHE A 56 1.69 28.15 8.54
C PHE A 56 2.12 28.88 7.28
N VAL A 57 2.17 28.19 6.13
CA VAL A 57 2.66 28.76 4.86
C VAL A 57 1.48 29.12 3.96
N VAL A 58 0.72 28.13 3.50
CA VAL A 58 -0.34 28.31 2.49
C VAL A 58 -1.41 29.29 2.99
N ARG A 59 -1.84 29.13 4.24
CA ARG A 59 -2.83 29.99 4.90
C ARG A 59 -2.46 31.47 4.86
N LYS A 60 -1.19 31.80 5.13
CA LYS A 60 -0.70 33.18 5.12
C LYS A 60 -0.72 33.75 3.70
N LYS A 61 -0.40 32.94 2.70
CA LYS A 61 -0.38 33.36 1.29
C LYS A 61 -1.78 33.58 0.73
N LEU A 62 -2.72 32.69 1.04
CA LEU A 62 -4.11 32.83 0.57
C LEU A 62 -4.81 34.07 1.15
N LYS A 63 -4.43 34.55 2.34
CA LYS A 63 -4.97 35.80 2.92
C LYS A 63 -4.62 37.05 2.10
N LEU A 64 -3.66 36.97 1.18
CA LEU A 64 -3.31 38.05 0.25
C LEU A 64 -4.24 38.11 -0.97
N LEU A 65 -5.17 37.16 -1.10
CA LEU A 65 -6.16 37.12 -2.18
C LEU A 65 -7.53 37.58 -1.66
N ILE A 66 -8.32 38.19 -2.54
CA ILE A 66 -9.71 38.55 -2.28
C ILE A 66 -10.57 37.37 -2.67
N ILE A 67 -10.82 36.48 -1.71
CA ILE A 67 -11.60 35.24 -1.89
C ILE A 67 -12.68 35.13 -0.82
N SER A 68 -13.80 34.48 -1.15
CA SER A 68 -14.87 34.22 -0.20
C SER A 68 -14.43 33.24 0.88
N GLU A 69 -15.05 33.28 2.07
CA GLU A 69 -14.68 32.37 3.17
C GLU A 69 -14.86 30.89 2.79
N LYS A 70 -15.93 30.56 2.07
CA LYS A 70 -16.16 29.20 1.58
C LYS A 70 -15.04 28.73 0.65
N GLN A 71 -14.64 29.58 -0.30
CA GLN A 71 -13.56 29.29 -1.23
C GLN A 71 -12.21 29.21 -0.51
N TYR A 72 -11.96 30.07 0.47
CA TYR A 72 -10.75 30.04 1.30
C TYR A 72 -10.57 28.70 2.01
N SER A 73 -11.60 28.23 2.72
CA SER A 73 -11.56 26.95 3.42
C SER A 73 -11.42 25.77 2.46
N PHE A 74 -12.12 25.81 1.33
CA PHE A 74 -12.02 24.77 0.29
C PHE A 74 -10.63 24.72 -0.36
N SER A 75 -10.02 25.88 -0.63
CA SER A 75 -8.65 25.97 -1.14
C SER A 75 -7.65 25.37 -0.16
N LEU A 76 -7.73 25.68 1.14
CA LEU A 76 -6.85 25.08 2.14
C LEU A 76 -6.95 23.55 2.17
N PHE A 77 -8.18 23.03 2.09
CA PHE A 77 -8.43 21.59 2.05
C PHE A 77 -7.81 20.94 0.79
N ILE A 78 -8.02 21.53 -0.39
CA ILE A 78 -7.41 21.03 -1.64
C ILE A 78 -5.89 21.03 -1.54
N PHE A 79 -5.28 22.12 -1.05
CA PHE A 79 -3.82 22.22 -1.00
C PHE A 79 -3.19 21.26 0.01
N PHE A 80 -3.92 20.87 1.05
CA PHE A 80 -3.51 19.77 1.92
C PHE A 80 -3.34 18.46 1.12
N PHE A 81 -4.31 18.08 0.29
CA PHE A 81 -4.18 16.87 -0.54
C PHE A 81 -3.07 17.02 -1.59
N LEU A 82 -2.96 18.17 -2.23
CA LEU A 82 -1.97 18.41 -3.28
C LEU A 82 -0.53 18.43 -2.76
N LEU A 83 -0.30 18.74 -1.49
CA LEU A 83 1.01 18.60 -0.84
C LEU A 83 1.26 17.16 -0.35
N THR A 84 0.23 16.47 0.13
CA THR A 84 0.37 15.15 0.75
C THR A 84 0.49 14.02 -0.27
N ALA A 85 -0.31 14.05 -1.34
CA ALA A 85 -0.42 12.93 -2.29
C ALA A 85 0.91 12.60 -3.02
N PRO A 86 1.71 13.58 -3.51
CA PRO A 86 3.00 13.27 -4.12
C PRO A 86 3.97 12.61 -3.13
N ILE A 87 3.95 13.03 -1.85
CA ILE A 87 4.83 12.50 -0.81
C ILE A 87 4.50 11.04 -0.51
N ILE A 88 3.23 10.72 -0.23
CA ILE A 88 2.79 9.34 0.03
C ILE A 88 3.07 8.44 -1.19
N THR A 89 2.85 8.94 -2.40
CA THR A 89 3.15 8.16 -3.60
C THR A 89 4.64 7.88 -3.73
N PHE A 90 5.48 8.83 -3.32
CA PHE A 90 6.93 8.67 -3.37
C PHE A 90 7.48 7.77 -2.26
N THR A 91 6.90 7.77 -1.06
CA THR A 91 7.28 6.81 -0.01
C THR A 91 7.03 5.38 -0.47
N PHE A 92 5.94 5.11 -1.19
CA PHE A 92 5.73 3.80 -1.84
C PHE A 92 6.81 3.46 -2.86
N TYR A 93 7.21 4.43 -3.69
CA TYR A 93 8.30 4.24 -4.64
C TYR A 93 9.60 3.89 -3.90
N LEU A 94 9.98 4.67 -2.89
CA LEU A 94 11.21 4.48 -2.14
C LEU A 94 11.22 3.15 -1.38
N ASN A 95 10.12 2.77 -0.73
CA ASN A 95 10.02 1.49 -0.04
C ASN A 95 10.27 0.32 -1.01
N ARG A 96 9.58 0.32 -2.15
CA ARG A 96 9.78 -0.72 -3.18
C ARG A 96 11.17 -0.68 -3.79
N LYS A 97 11.73 0.51 -4.04
CA LYS A 97 13.05 0.66 -4.66
C LYS A 97 14.16 0.20 -3.73
N ASN A 98 14.06 0.53 -2.44
CA ASN A 98 15.06 0.18 -1.43
C ASN A 98 14.88 -1.24 -0.90
N GLY A 99 13.72 -1.87 -1.10
CA GLY A 99 13.50 -3.26 -0.74
C GLY A 99 14.48 -4.18 -1.45
N GLU A 100 15.34 -4.83 -0.67
CA GLU A 100 16.34 -5.78 -1.17
C GLU A 100 15.70 -7.12 -1.53
N ILE A 101 16.29 -7.81 -2.50
CA ILE A 101 15.97 -9.19 -2.84
C ILE A 101 17.04 -10.14 -2.33
N THR A 102 16.61 -11.20 -1.64
CA THR A 102 17.49 -12.29 -1.25
C THR A 102 17.25 -13.52 -2.12
N TYR A 103 18.30 -13.97 -2.79
CA TYR A 103 18.30 -15.22 -3.54
C TYR A 103 18.60 -16.39 -2.59
N LEU A 104 17.73 -17.39 -2.62
CA LEU A 104 17.78 -18.61 -1.82
C LEU A 104 17.80 -19.81 -2.76
N ASN A 105 18.68 -20.78 -2.50
CA ASN A 105 18.60 -22.03 -3.26
C ASN A 105 17.44 -22.88 -2.75
N ASN A 106 17.22 -22.89 -1.43
CA ASN A 106 16.22 -23.71 -0.75
C ASN A 106 15.38 -22.86 0.23
N PRO A 107 14.09 -23.21 0.46
CA PRO A 107 13.23 -22.57 1.48
C PRO A 107 13.88 -22.42 2.86
N ASP A 108 14.59 -23.45 3.32
CA ASP A 108 15.17 -23.52 4.66
C ASP A 108 16.21 -22.40 4.92
N GLU A 109 16.85 -21.87 3.86
CA GLU A 109 17.88 -20.82 3.96
C GLU A 109 17.31 -19.47 4.42
N ILE A 110 16.00 -19.26 4.30
CA ILE A 110 15.37 -17.97 4.66
C ILE A 110 15.58 -17.62 6.14
N PHE A 111 15.69 -18.64 7.00
CA PHE A 111 15.88 -18.47 8.44
C PHE A 111 17.35 -18.27 8.83
N MET A 112 18.27 -18.47 7.90
CA MET A 112 19.72 -18.33 8.12
C MET A 112 20.26 -16.97 7.64
N LYS A 113 19.48 -16.24 6.83
CA LYS A 113 19.87 -14.94 6.26
C LYS A 113 19.12 -13.78 6.94
N PRO A 114 19.65 -12.55 6.89
CA PRO A 114 18.93 -11.36 7.32
C PRO A 114 17.57 -11.24 6.63
N LYS A 115 16.58 -10.71 7.35
CA LYS A 115 15.22 -10.51 6.83
C LYS A 115 15.24 -9.38 5.79
N THR A 116 14.71 -9.65 4.60
CA THR A 116 14.60 -8.68 3.49
C THR A 116 13.15 -8.56 3.03
N LEU A 117 12.87 -7.60 2.15
CA LEU A 117 11.51 -7.36 1.65
C LEU A 117 11.12 -8.38 0.58
N TYR A 118 12.07 -8.75 -0.29
CA TYR A 118 11.85 -9.65 -1.42
C TYR A 118 12.71 -10.90 -1.37
N TYR A 119 12.18 -11.99 -1.92
CA TYR A 119 12.83 -13.29 -1.97
C TYR A 119 12.68 -13.94 -3.34
N SER A 120 13.69 -14.71 -3.73
CA SER A 120 13.67 -15.58 -4.92
C SER A 120 14.18 -16.94 -4.50
N ILE A 121 13.38 -18.00 -4.66
CA ILE A 121 13.69 -19.34 -4.17
C ILE A 121 13.68 -20.33 -5.33
N GLN A 122 14.84 -20.91 -5.66
CA GLN A 122 14.99 -21.74 -6.86
C GLN A 122 14.36 -23.14 -6.72
N ASN A 123 14.71 -23.87 -5.65
CA ASN A 123 14.27 -25.24 -5.42
C ASN A 123 13.05 -25.32 -4.50
N ALA A 124 12.16 -24.33 -4.61
CA ALA A 124 10.91 -24.29 -3.87
C ALA A 124 9.72 -24.77 -4.71
N GLU A 125 8.74 -25.33 -4.01
CA GLU A 125 7.41 -25.66 -4.51
C GLU A 125 6.38 -25.28 -3.46
N VAL A 126 5.23 -24.78 -3.90
CA VAL A 126 4.10 -24.50 -3.02
C VAL A 126 3.25 -25.76 -2.94
N ASP A 127 3.20 -26.37 -1.75
CA ASP A 127 2.41 -27.57 -1.53
C ASP A 127 0.93 -27.23 -1.36
N LYS A 128 0.21 -27.31 -2.48
CA LYS A 128 -1.24 -27.08 -2.51
C LYS A 128 -2.06 -28.21 -1.90
N LEU A 129 -1.47 -29.35 -1.53
CA LEU A 129 -2.20 -30.44 -0.88
C LEU A 129 -2.38 -30.16 0.62
N ASN A 130 -1.41 -29.48 1.23
CA ASN A 130 -1.39 -29.16 2.66
C ASN A 130 -1.77 -27.71 2.96
N TYR A 131 -2.63 -27.11 2.13
CA TYR A 131 -3.09 -25.74 2.35
C TYR A 131 -4.02 -25.61 3.57
N ARG A 132 -4.15 -24.40 4.07
CA ARG A 132 -5.15 -23.96 5.05
C ARG A 132 -6.02 -22.88 4.43
N PHE A 133 -7.26 -22.83 4.89
CA PHE A 133 -8.29 -21.99 4.30
C PHE A 133 -9.12 -21.31 5.36
N SER A 134 -9.39 -20.03 5.17
CA SER A 134 -10.37 -19.28 5.94
C SER A 134 -11.14 -18.33 5.04
N VAL A 135 -12.29 -17.88 5.53
CA VAL A 135 -13.11 -16.87 4.90
C VAL A 135 -13.28 -15.71 5.86
N SER A 136 -12.92 -14.51 5.42
CA SER A 136 -13.29 -13.27 6.11
C SER A 136 -14.46 -12.61 5.39
N LYS A 137 -15.35 -11.98 6.17
CA LYS A 137 -16.42 -11.14 5.66
C LYS A 137 -16.34 -9.80 6.37
N SER A 138 -16.31 -8.73 5.60
CA SER A 138 -16.28 -7.37 6.15
C SER A 138 -17.33 -6.49 5.47
N SER A 139 -17.91 -5.60 6.26
CA SER A 139 -18.80 -4.56 5.74
C SER A 139 -17.96 -3.47 5.07
N VAL A 140 -18.18 -3.25 3.77
CA VAL A 140 -17.45 -2.29 2.94
C VAL A 140 -18.41 -1.17 2.50
N ASP A 141 -17.86 0.00 2.18
CA ASP A 141 -18.61 1.15 1.66
C ASP A 141 -19.79 1.58 2.57
N ARG A 142 -19.50 1.80 3.85
CA ARG A 142 -20.50 2.17 4.88
C ARG A 142 -21.65 1.15 5.03
N GLY A 143 -21.36 -0.12 4.75
CA GLY A 143 -22.36 -1.20 4.81
C GLY A 143 -23.23 -1.31 3.58
N ASN A 144 -22.90 -0.62 2.49
CA ASN A 144 -23.55 -0.83 1.20
C ASN A 144 -23.00 -2.01 0.42
N GLU A 145 -21.88 -2.58 0.85
CA GLU A 145 -21.25 -3.74 0.24
C GLU A 145 -20.75 -4.69 1.33
N ILE A 146 -20.67 -5.97 0.99
CA ILE A 146 -20.00 -6.99 1.79
C ILE A 146 -18.78 -7.42 0.99
N GLY A 147 -17.59 -7.18 1.53
CA GLY A 147 -16.35 -7.76 1.05
C GLY A 147 -16.20 -9.17 1.60
N VAL A 148 -15.95 -10.13 0.72
CA VAL A 148 -15.66 -11.51 1.11
C VAL A 148 -14.25 -11.83 0.63
N GLY A 149 -13.37 -12.22 1.56
CA GLY A 149 -12.00 -12.64 1.30
C GLY A 149 -11.83 -14.12 1.59
N CYS A 150 -11.34 -14.87 0.61
CA CYS A 150 -10.96 -16.27 0.73
C CYS A 150 -9.43 -16.35 0.84
N TYR A 151 -8.92 -16.74 2.02
CA TYR A 151 -7.49 -16.76 2.31
C TYR A 151 -6.99 -18.19 2.23
N TYR A 152 -6.07 -18.42 1.31
CA TYR A 152 -5.39 -19.70 1.13
C TYR A 152 -3.95 -19.56 1.61
N VAL A 153 -3.51 -20.46 2.48
CA VAL A 153 -2.15 -20.45 3.03
C VAL A 153 -1.53 -21.81 2.80
N SER A 154 -0.48 -21.89 1.99
CA SER A 154 0.15 -23.15 1.59
C SER A 154 1.61 -23.20 1.99
N PRO A 155 2.12 -24.34 2.48
CA PRO A 155 3.52 -24.44 2.89
C PRO A 155 4.44 -24.38 1.65
N ILE A 156 5.54 -23.64 1.77
CA ILE A 156 6.61 -23.64 0.76
C ILE A 156 7.63 -24.70 1.16
N ILE A 157 7.77 -25.73 0.33
CA ILE A 157 8.63 -26.88 0.57
C ILE A 157 9.74 -26.97 -0.48
N ASN A 158 10.77 -27.76 -0.19
CA ASN A 158 11.75 -28.10 -1.21
C ASN A 158 11.10 -29.02 -2.26
N LYS A 159 11.37 -28.84 -3.55
CA LYS A 159 10.86 -29.67 -4.68
C LYS A 159 11.06 -31.20 -4.52
N ARG A 160 11.92 -31.63 -3.61
CA ARG A 160 12.26 -33.05 -3.36
C ARG A 160 11.91 -33.52 -1.95
N LYS A 161 11.30 -32.68 -1.11
CA LYS A 161 10.89 -33.04 0.26
C LYS A 161 9.38 -33.04 0.35
N THR A 162 8.82 -33.89 1.20
CA THR A 162 7.41 -33.82 1.60
C THR A 162 7.21 -32.77 2.67
N PHE A 163 5.96 -32.31 2.82
CA PHE A 163 5.59 -31.41 3.92
C PHE A 163 5.92 -32.02 5.29
N ASN A 164 6.36 -31.15 6.19
CA ASN A 164 6.58 -31.43 7.59
C ASN A 164 5.77 -30.41 8.40
N GLU A 165 5.05 -30.87 9.43
CA GLU A 165 4.25 -30.02 10.32
C GLU A 165 5.08 -28.91 11.00
N SER A 166 6.40 -29.08 11.10
CA SER A 166 7.31 -28.04 11.58
C SER A 166 7.65 -26.95 10.54
N ASN A 167 6.98 -26.91 9.38
CA ASN A 167 7.30 -25.95 8.34
C ASN A 167 6.94 -24.51 8.75
N LYS A 168 7.93 -23.62 8.62
CA LYS A 168 7.80 -22.22 9.04
C LYS A 168 7.61 -21.21 7.91
N LEU A 169 7.73 -21.65 6.66
CA LEU A 169 7.64 -20.80 5.48
C LEU A 169 6.36 -21.09 4.69
N TRP A 170 5.53 -20.08 4.49
CA TRP A 170 4.21 -20.21 3.90
C TRP A 170 4.01 -19.23 2.74
N MET A 171 3.17 -19.60 1.79
CA MET A 171 2.69 -18.78 0.68
C MET A 171 1.22 -18.42 0.94
N GLY A 172 0.91 -17.13 0.93
CA GLY A 172 -0.46 -16.65 1.02
C GLY A 172 -1.03 -16.24 -0.33
N LEU A 173 -2.29 -16.60 -0.57
CA LEU A 173 -3.11 -16.14 -1.70
C LEU A 173 -4.47 -15.65 -1.18
N LEU A 174 -4.82 -14.40 -1.51
CA LEU A 174 -6.15 -13.84 -1.26
C LEU A 174 -6.96 -13.82 -2.56
N ILE A 175 -8.13 -14.45 -2.53
CA ILE A 175 -9.15 -14.33 -3.57
C ILE A 175 -10.31 -13.54 -2.97
N GLY A 176 -10.50 -12.30 -3.40
CA GLY A 176 -11.49 -11.38 -2.83
C GLY A 176 -12.55 -10.93 -3.83
N GLN A 177 -13.80 -10.83 -3.39
CA GLN A 177 -14.89 -10.26 -4.17
C GLN A 177 -15.80 -9.39 -3.29
N LYS A 178 -16.32 -8.30 -3.88
CA LYS A 178 -17.31 -7.44 -3.25
C LYS A 178 -18.71 -7.79 -3.76
N PHE A 179 -19.67 -7.79 -2.85
CA PHE A 179 -21.08 -8.04 -3.13
C PHE A 179 -21.87 -6.84 -2.67
N SER A 180 -22.71 -6.28 -3.54
CA SER A 180 -23.57 -5.17 -3.12
C SER A 180 -24.52 -5.62 -2.02
N ASN A 181 -24.64 -4.81 -0.98
CA ASN A 181 -25.64 -4.91 0.07
C ASN A 181 -26.95 -4.19 -0.32
N ARG A 182 -26.95 -3.41 -1.42
CA ARG A 182 -28.15 -2.73 -1.97
C ARG A 182 -28.98 -3.64 -2.89
N VAL A 183 -28.41 -4.73 -3.39
CA VAL A 183 -29.06 -5.65 -4.36
C VAL A 183 -30.06 -6.61 -3.68
N PHE A 184 -30.28 -6.50 -2.37
CA PHE A 184 -30.98 -7.54 -1.61
C PHE A 184 -32.04 -7.01 -0.65
N ASP A 185 -33.25 -6.76 -1.19
CA ASP A 185 -34.47 -7.09 -0.45
C ASP A 185 -34.58 -8.62 -0.20
N ASN A 186 -33.69 -9.43 -0.79
CA ASN A 186 -33.64 -10.88 -0.64
C ASN A 186 -32.26 -11.39 -0.18
N LYS A 187 -32.03 -11.39 1.14
CA LYS A 187 -30.80 -11.88 1.79
C LYS A 187 -30.37 -13.29 1.33
N ASN A 188 -31.33 -14.17 1.04
CA ASN A 188 -31.04 -15.54 0.61
C ASN A 188 -30.31 -15.59 -0.74
N LYS A 189 -30.61 -14.65 -1.65
CA LYS A 189 -29.92 -14.57 -2.95
C LYS A 189 -28.46 -14.09 -2.78
N GLN A 190 -28.20 -13.20 -1.82
CA GLN A 190 -26.85 -12.71 -1.51
C GLN A 190 -25.99 -13.83 -0.94
N GLU A 191 -26.54 -14.55 0.04
CA GLU A 191 -25.86 -15.65 0.68
C GLU A 191 -25.51 -16.74 -0.34
N LYS A 192 -26.43 -17.06 -1.26
CA LYS A 192 -26.17 -18.00 -2.35
C LYS A 192 -25.04 -17.53 -3.28
N LEU A 193 -24.97 -16.24 -3.61
CA LEU A 193 -23.90 -15.69 -4.44
C LEU A 193 -22.54 -15.72 -3.73
N ILE A 194 -22.52 -15.40 -2.43
CA ILE A 194 -21.32 -15.48 -1.60
C ILE A 194 -20.85 -16.94 -1.50
N PHE A 195 -21.76 -17.88 -1.26
CA PHE A 195 -21.45 -19.30 -1.21
C PHE A 195 -20.88 -19.80 -2.53
N ASN A 196 -21.53 -19.48 -3.66
CA ASN A 196 -21.02 -19.82 -4.99
C ASN A 196 -19.62 -19.24 -5.26
N PHE A 197 -19.36 -18.02 -4.78
CA PHE A 197 -18.03 -17.42 -4.88
C PHE A 197 -16.99 -18.19 -4.07
N ILE A 198 -17.30 -18.51 -2.80
CA ILE A 198 -16.42 -19.30 -1.93
C ILE A 198 -16.10 -20.64 -2.59
N ASP A 199 -17.10 -21.37 -3.08
CA ASP A 199 -16.90 -22.63 -3.80
C ASP A 199 -16.03 -22.45 -5.06
N SER A 200 -16.29 -21.40 -5.84
CA SER A 200 -15.51 -21.11 -7.04
C SER A 200 -14.06 -20.69 -6.73
N SER A 201 -13.80 -20.16 -5.53
CA SER A 201 -12.48 -19.70 -5.13
C SER A 201 -11.50 -20.86 -4.97
N GLU A 202 -11.97 -22.04 -4.57
CA GLU A 202 -11.12 -23.22 -4.45
C GLU A 202 -10.63 -23.69 -5.81
N VAL A 203 -11.50 -23.65 -6.82
CA VAL A 203 -11.13 -23.95 -8.22
C VAL A 203 -10.09 -22.95 -8.73
N GLN A 204 -10.25 -21.67 -8.40
CA GLN A 204 -9.27 -20.63 -8.74
C GLN A 204 -7.92 -20.88 -8.06
N PHE A 205 -7.90 -21.18 -6.75
CA PHE A 205 -6.68 -21.52 -6.02
C PHE A 205 -5.98 -22.77 -6.59
N LYS A 206 -6.73 -23.84 -6.85
CA LYS A 206 -6.20 -25.07 -7.45
C LYS A 206 -5.56 -24.81 -8.81
N LYS A 207 -6.19 -23.98 -9.64
CA LYS A 207 -5.69 -23.60 -10.98
C LYS A 207 -4.51 -22.61 -10.94
N HIS A 208 -4.41 -21.76 -9.91
CA HIS A 208 -3.38 -20.73 -9.79
C HIS A 208 -1.97 -21.33 -9.77
N TYR A 209 -1.12 -21.03 -10.73
CA TYR A 209 0.26 -21.50 -10.71
C TYR A 209 1.11 -20.56 -9.85
N PHE A 210 1.82 -21.13 -8.85
CA PHE A 210 2.67 -20.33 -7.99
C PHE A 210 4.11 -20.23 -8.55
N GLU A 211 4.61 -19.00 -8.71
CA GLU A 211 6.00 -18.66 -9.02
C GLU A 211 6.80 -18.25 -7.78
N THR A 212 7.93 -18.92 -7.55
CA THR A 212 8.82 -18.63 -6.41
C THR A 212 9.96 -17.67 -6.77
N LYS A 213 9.87 -16.98 -7.92
CA LYS A 213 10.97 -16.15 -8.45
C LYS A 213 10.98 -14.73 -7.89
N PHE A 214 9.81 -14.18 -7.57
CA PHE A 214 9.68 -12.84 -7.04
C PHE A 214 8.58 -12.79 -5.98
N LEU A 215 9.01 -13.06 -4.75
CA LEU A 215 8.14 -13.12 -3.59
C LEU A 215 8.38 -11.90 -2.72
N LYS A 216 7.32 -11.37 -2.11
CA LYS A 216 7.40 -10.34 -1.07
C LYS A 216 7.00 -10.92 0.26
N LYS A 217 7.78 -10.60 1.29
CA LYS A 217 7.41 -10.88 2.67
C LYS A 217 6.25 -9.98 3.09
N MET A 218 5.18 -10.58 3.60
CA MET A 218 4.03 -9.83 4.10
C MET A 218 4.42 -9.00 5.33
N SER A 219 3.92 -7.77 5.41
CA SER A 219 4.06 -6.94 6.60
C SER A 219 3.10 -7.40 7.71
N ILE A 220 3.27 -6.88 8.93
CA ILE A 220 2.47 -7.32 10.08
C ILE A 220 0.96 -7.13 9.86
N GLY A 221 0.54 -6.00 9.30
CA GLY A 221 -0.89 -5.77 9.03
C GLY A 221 -1.44 -6.53 7.81
N GLU A 222 -0.59 -7.05 6.93
CA GLU A 222 -1.02 -7.87 5.80
C GLU A 222 -1.16 -9.35 6.17
N VAL A 223 -0.48 -9.79 7.23
CA VAL A 223 -0.32 -11.21 7.56
C VAL A 223 -1.35 -11.72 8.57
N ASP A 224 -2.09 -10.83 9.23
CA ASP A 224 -2.97 -11.17 10.35
C ASP A 224 -4.05 -12.19 9.97
N ASP A 225 -4.79 -11.97 8.87
CA ASP A 225 -5.80 -12.92 8.39
C ASP A 225 -5.18 -14.29 8.02
N TYR A 226 -3.95 -14.30 7.51
CA TYR A 226 -3.22 -15.53 7.16
C TYR A 226 -2.74 -16.26 8.42
N ARG A 227 -2.30 -15.54 9.44
CA ARG A 227 -1.92 -16.12 10.74
C ARG A 227 -3.13 -16.71 11.42
N GLU A 228 -4.26 -16.00 11.46
CA GLU A 228 -5.51 -16.51 12.01
C GLU A 228 -5.92 -17.82 11.30
N THR A 229 -5.76 -17.89 9.98
CA THR A 229 -6.01 -19.11 9.20
C THR A 229 -5.16 -20.29 9.65
N LEU A 230 -3.89 -20.06 10.00
CA LEU A 230 -2.98 -21.10 10.49
C LEU A 230 -3.24 -21.47 11.96
N GLU A 231 -3.56 -20.49 12.81
CA GLU A 231 -3.90 -20.68 14.23
C GLU A 231 -5.16 -21.52 14.38
N ASN A 232 -6.20 -21.22 13.60
CA ASN A 232 -7.44 -21.99 13.57
C ASN A 232 -7.22 -23.45 13.13
N ALA A 233 -6.12 -23.72 12.42
CA ALA A 233 -5.70 -25.06 12.02
C ALA A 233 -4.74 -25.72 13.02
N GLY A 234 -4.48 -25.11 14.18
CA GLY A 234 -3.60 -25.63 15.23
C GLY A 234 -2.10 -25.47 14.95
N ILE A 235 -1.73 -24.65 13.95
CA ILE A 235 -0.32 -24.41 13.60
C ILE A 235 0.22 -23.26 14.46
N ASN A 236 1.39 -23.46 15.07
CA ASN A 236 2.07 -22.42 15.81
C ASN A 236 2.56 -21.32 14.88
N THR A 237 2.04 -20.10 15.05
CA THR A 237 2.35 -18.92 14.23
C THR A 237 3.58 -18.14 14.68
N ASN A 238 4.17 -18.52 15.82
CA ASN A 238 5.40 -17.90 16.30
C ASN A 238 6.54 -18.15 15.32
N ASP A 239 7.23 -17.08 14.93
CA ASP A 239 8.35 -17.07 13.98
C ASP A 239 8.04 -17.57 12.55
N LEU A 240 6.76 -17.59 12.13
CA LEU A 240 6.42 -17.88 10.74
C LEU A 240 6.76 -16.73 9.79
N ILE A 241 7.16 -17.09 8.58
CA ILE A 241 7.30 -16.18 7.46
C ILE A 241 6.23 -16.53 6.43
N ILE A 242 5.36 -15.57 6.13
CA ILE A 242 4.38 -15.68 5.05
C ILE A 242 4.81 -14.77 3.91
N LEU A 243 4.95 -15.36 2.74
CA LEU A 243 5.31 -14.70 1.50
C LEU A 243 4.07 -14.60 0.60
N ARG A 244 4.07 -13.61 -0.29
CA ARG A 244 3.15 -13.54 -1.42
C ARG A 244 3.92 -13.36 -2.71
N GLU A 245 3.28 -13.72 -3.80
CA GLU A 245 3.78 -13.41 -5.14
C GLU A 245 3.61 -11.93 -5.43
N GLU A 246 4.64 -11.32 -6.00
CA GLU A 246 4.54 -10.00 -6.58
C GLU A 246 4.46 -10.11 -8.10
N THR A 247 3.64 -9.26 -8.70
CA THR A 247 3.48 -9.21 -10.15
C THR A 247 4.73 -8.64 -10.81
N GLY A 248 5.22 -9.31 -11.85
CA GLY A 248 6.36 -8.85 -12.66
C GLY A 248 7.69 -9.36 -12.13
N THR A 249 8.76 -8.55 -12.28
CA THR A 249 10.11 -8.90 -11.83
C THR A 249 10.62 -7.92 -10.78
N TYR A 250 11.70 -8.31 -10.09
CA TYR A 250 12.40 -7.40 -9.18
C TYR A 250 12.80 -6.09 -9.85
N GLU A 251 13.21 -6.10 -11.11
CA GLU A 251 13.58 -4.88 -11.83
C GLU A 251 12.39 -3.96 -12.10
N THR A 252 11.21 -4.53 -12.31
CA THR A 252 9.97 -3.77 -12.54
C THR A 252 9.19 -3.46 -11.25
N ARG A 253 9.73 -3.79 -10.06
CA ARG A 253 9.01 -3.72 -8.77
C ARG A 253 8.42 -2.35 -8.44
N THR A 254 9.07 -1.28 -8.87
CA THR A 254 8.59 0.09 -8.62
C THR A 254 7.37 0.46 -9.46
N GLY A 255 7.10 -0.31 -10.53
CA GLY A 255 6.00 -0.04 -11.47
C GLY A 255 6.00 1.41 -11.93
N THR A 256 4.83 2.04 -11.88
CA THR A 256 4.59 3.43 -12.29
C THR A 256 4.60 4.44 -11.14
N SER A 257 4.96 4.04 -9.92
CA SER A 257 4.87 4.90 -8.72
C SER A 257 5.70 6.19 -8.82
N LEU A 258 6.89 6.15 -9.42
CA LEU A 258 7.71 7.35 -9.66
C LEU A 258 7.03 8.30 -10.64
N ILE A 259 6.47 7.77 -11.73
CA ILE A 259 5.77 8.56 -12.74
C ILE A 259 4.55 9.24 -12.10
N TRP A 260 3.78 8.49 -11.30
CA TRP A 260 2.65 9.05 -10.56
C TRP A 260 3.06 10.14 -9.58
N THR A 261 4.19 9.97 -8.89
CA THR A 261 4.75 11.01 -8.00
C THR A 261 5.01 12.31 -8.78
N ILE A 262 5.69 12.21 -9.92
CA ILE A 262 6.03 13.37 -10.76
C ILE A 262 4.76 14.03 -11.30
N ILE A 263 3.80 13.24 -11.81
CA ILE A 263 2.51 13.75 -12.29
C ILE A 263 1.77 14.49 -11.18
N LEU A 264 1.67 13.90 -9.98
CA LEU A 264 0.98 14.53 -8.84
C LEU A 264 1.67 15.83 -8.40
N LEU A 265 3.01 15.87 -8.40
CA LEU A 265 3.76 17.08 -8.08
C LEU A 265 3.53 18.18 -9.12
N ILE A 266 3.51 17.85 -10.42
CA ILE A 266 3.21 18.80 -11.50
C ILE A 266 1.78 19.30 -11.38
N VAL A 267 0.80 18.39 -11.26
CA VAL A 267 -0.62 18.74 -11.12
C VAL A 267 -0.85 19.63 -9.90
N SER A 268 -0.22 19.33 -8.76
CA SER A 268 -0.27 20.16 -7.54
C SER A 268 0.12 21.62 -7.81
N ASN A 269 1.24 21.81 -8.51
CA ASN A 269 1.74 23.15 -8.82
C ASN A 269 0.91 23.87 -9.90
N ILE A 270 0.41 23.15 -10.91
CA ILE A 270 -0.49 23.70 -11.92
C ILE A 270 -1.81 24.13 -11.27
N THR A 271 -2.40 23.30 -10.42
CA THR A 271 -3.65 23.63 -9.72
C THR A 271 -3.45 24.86 -8.84
N TRP A 272 -2.35 24.96 -8.08
CA TRP A 272 -2.05 26.19 -7.33
C TRP A 272 -1.95 27.43 -8.22
N PHE A 273 -1.24 27.32 -9.35
CA PHE A 273 -1.11 28.41 -10.31
C PHE A 273 -2.47 28.86 -10.84
N LEU A 274 -3.34 27.94 -11.24
CA LEU A 274 -4.67 28.26 -11.76
C LEU A 274 -5.56 28.88 -10.67
N PHE A 275 -5.60 28.29 -9.48
CA PHE A 275 -6.42 28.80 -8.37
C PHE A 275 -6.01 30.21 -7.92
N THR A 276 -4.71 30.53 -7.93
CA THR A 276 -4.23 31.81 -7.39
C THR A 276 -3.95 32.86 -8.46
N GLY A 277 -3.72 32.45 -9.70
CA GLY A 277 -3.41 33.35 -10.82
C GLY A 277 -4.58 34.25 -11.19
N PHE A 278 -5.79 33.69 -11.26
CA PHE A 278 -7.00 34.42 -11.67
C PHE A 278 -7.64 35.25 -10.56
N GLU A 279 -7.37 34.94 -9.29
CA GLU A 279 -8.00 35.61 -8.14
C GLU A 279 -7.49 37.02 -7.88
N LYS A 280 -8.35 37.96 -7.47
CA LYS A 280 -7.92 39.36 -7.26
C LYS A 280 -6.93 39.45 -6.09
N PHE A 281 -5.85 40.21 -6.28
CA PHE A 281 -4.82 40.42 -5.26
C PHE A 281 -5.24 41.56 -4.33
N LYS A 282 -5.12 41.34 -3.01
CA LYS A 282 -5.32 42.37 -1.99
C LYS A 282 -4.01 43.15 -1.88
N LYS A 283 -4.04 44.43 -2.29
CA LYS A 283 -2.89 45.34 -2.21
C LYS A 283 -2.35 45.41 -0.78
#